data_AF-A0A356QKB2-F1
#
_entry.id   AF-A0A356QKB2-F1
#
_cell.length_a   1.000
_cell.length_b   1.000
_cell.length_c   1.000
_cell.angle_alpha   90.00
_cell.angle_beta   90.00
_cell.angle_gamma   90.00
#
_symmetry.space_group_name_H-M   'P 1'
#
loop_
_entity.id
_entity.type
_entity.pdbx_description
1 polymer ?
#
loop_
_entity_poly.entity_id
_entity_poly.type
_entity_poly.pdbx_seq_one_letter_code
_entity_poly.pdbx_strand_id
1 'polypeptide(L)'
;HGPFDDATFERLSEGHWSLLVQAVDHYVPSIAALMDEFDFLPRWRLDDIMVSYAPPGGSVGPHIDQYDVFLLQASGHRRWQLGGKQPGNAPIIQGIDLRILQSFEIEADSDWTLAPGDMLYLPPGWAHHGVSQTDDCMTISVGFRAPSADEAITSYADYVGEQMSDSQRYSDAGMAPAEEVGELDDAAVERMRQFILSTLDNPEQVAQWFGRVMTQPKYIDQVVPLEEPMSEADLVAQLQDGEPLFHMPGSRFAWRSDASGTTLFVDGDGHSCSETLAKRLADPTPMYEEVLEIDGAKALITQLINSGSLGFMGEGDDEE
;
A
#
# COMPACT_ATOMS: atom_id res chain seq x y z
N HIS A 1 15.90 -3.27 14.57
CA HIS A 1 15.30 -2.24 13.69
C HIS A 1 15.69 -0.85 14.21
N GLY A 2 15.70 0.16 13.33
CA GLY A 2 16.07 1.53 13.68
C GLY A 2 15.03 2.24 14.58
N PRO A 3 15.19 3.55 14.86
CA PRO A 3 16.20 4.45 14.28
C PRO A 3 17.64 4.12 14.71
N PHE A 4 18.61 4.54 13.91
CA PHE A 4 20.05 4.32 14.15
C PHE A 4 20.77 5.67 14.33
N ASP A 5 21.93 5.63 14.99
CA ASP A 5 22.85 6.76 15.14
C ASP A 5 24.13 6.57 14.31
N ASP A 6 24.91 7.63 14.15
CA ASP A 6 26.18 7.60 13.41
C ASP A 6 27.14 6.51 13.94
N ALA A 7 27.17 6.34 15.26
CA ALA A 7 28.00 5.34 15.92
C ALA A 7 27.64 3.90 15.50
N THR A 8 26.41 3.65 15.03
CA THR A 8 26.02 2.37 14.46
C THR A 8 26.71 2.12 13.12
N PHE A 9 26.74 3.12 12.25
CA PHE A 9 27.37 3.01 10.92
C PHE A 9 28.89 2.93 11.00
N GLU A 10 29.52 3.62 11.96
CA GLU A 10 30.97 3.55 12.21
C GLU A 10 31.47 2.15 12.59
N ARG A 11 30.59 1.28 13.11
CA ARG A 11 30.93 -0.09 13.54
C ARG A 11 30.72 -1.14 12.45
N LEU A 12 30.14 -0.78 11.30
CA LEU A 12 29.87 -1.73 10.23
C LEU A 12 31.17 -2.17 9.55
N SER A 13 31.22 -3.43 9.12
CA SER A 13 32.34 -3.93 8.32
C SER A 13 32.36 -3.27 6.93
N GLU A 14 33.48 -3.40 6.22
CA GLU A 14 33.64 -2.88 4.85
C GLU A 14 32.67 -3.51 3.84
N GLY A 15 32.06 -4.67 4.15
CA GLY A 15 31.12 -5.36 3.27
C GLY A 15 30.14 -6.28 4.02
N HIS A 16 29.32 -7.01 3.26
CA HIS A 16 28.41 -8.06 3.74
C HIS A 16 27.29 -7.59 4.70
N TRP A 17 26.79 -6.38 4.49
CA TRP A 17 25.58 -5.88 5.14
C TRP A 17 24.72 -5.12 4.13
N SER A 18 23.47 -4.81 4.50
CA SER A 18 22.58 -3.98 3.70
C SER A 18 21.76 -3.09 4.64
N LEU A 19 21.59 -1.82 4.27
CA LEU A 19 20.63 -0.91 4.88
C LEU A 19 19.39 -0.84 3.97
N LEU A 20 18.21 -0.97 4.55
CA LEU A 20 16.93 -0.86 3.86
C LEU A 20 16.12 0.23 4.56
N VAL A 21 15.67 1.22 3.81
CA VAL A 21 14.81 2.30 4.28
C VAL A 21 13.49 2.19 3.54
N GLN A 22 12.41 2.08 4.29
CA GLN A 22 11.06 1.96 3.75
C GLN A 22 10.48 3.35 3.45
N ALA A 23 9.58 3.41 2.47
CA ALA A 23 8.81 4.61 2.12
C ALA A 23 9.65 5.89 1.96
N VAL A 24 10.76 5.77 1.23
CA VAL A 24 11.67 6.90 0.95
C VAL A 24 10.99 7.95 0.08
N ASP A 25 10.04 7.53 -0.75
CA ASP A 25 9.14 8.43 -1.50
C ASP A 25 8.35 9.39 -0.60
N HIS A 26 8.17 9.08 0.69
CA HIS A 26 7.46 9.99 1.58
C HIS A 26 8.35 11.13 2.12
N TYR A 27 9.67 11.00 1.96
CA TYR A 27 10.65 11.95 2.51
C TYR A 27 11.47 12.65 1.43
N VAL A 28 11.63 12.03 0.26
CA VAL A 28 12.49 12.54 -0.80
C VAL A 28 11.65 12.79 -2.06
N PRO A 29 11.34 14.06 -2.41
CA PRO A 29 10.46 14.39 -3.53
C PRO A 29 10.91 13.80 -4.87
N SER A 30 12.23 13.75 -5.11
CA SER A 30 12.78 13.15 -6.34
C SER A 30 12.56 11.63 -6.44
N ILE A 31 12.43 10.93 -5.31
CA ILE A 31 12.05 9.52 -5.27
C ILE A 31 10.54 9.38 -5.45
N ALA A 32 9.74 10.25 -4.84
CA ALA A 32 8.29 10.28 -5.01
C ALA A 32 7.89 10.43 -6.49
N ALA A 33 8.57 11.31 -7.23
CA ALA A 33 8.36 11.52 -8.65
C ALA A 33 8.54 10.26 -9.50
N LEU A 34 9.34 9.29 -9.06
CA LEU A 34 9.51 8.03 -9.78
C LEU A 34 8.19 7.22 -9.85
N MET A 35 7.29 7.37 -8.88
CA MET A 35 6.00 6.68 -8.92
C MET A 35 5.15 7.09 -10.12
N ASP A 36 5.36 8.30 -10.67
CA ASP A 36 4.58 8.82 -11.79
C ASP A 36 4.97 8.14 -13.12
N GLU A 37 6.16 7.54 -13.19
CA GLU A 37 6.60 6.71 -14.33
C GLU A 37 5.90 5.33 -14.36
N PHE A 38 5.13 4.99 -13.32
CA PHE A 38 4.34 3.75 -13.22
C PHE A 38 2.84 3.97 -13.51
N ASP A 39 2.49 5.00 -14.29
CA ASP A 39 1.12 5.38 -14.67
C ASP A 39 0.35 4.31 -15.48
N PHE A 40 1.06 3.31 -16.02
CA PHE A 40 0.47 2.14 -16.67
C PHE A 40 -0.20 1.17 -15.68
N LEU A 41 -0.07 1.42 -14.38
CA LEU A 41 -0.70 0.67 -13.29
C LEU A 41 -1.64 1.57 -12.48
N PRO A 42 -2.72 1.01 -11.92
CA PRO A 42 -3.60 1.80 -11.08
C PRO A 42 -2.87 2.17 -9.78
N ARG A 43 -2.89 3.45 -9.41
CA ARG A 43 -2.16 3.99 -8.24
C ARG A 43 -2.47 3.25 -6.93
N TRP A 44 -3.71 2.79 -6.72
CA TRP A 44 -4.12 2.03 -5.53
C TRP A 44 -3.39 0.68 -5.36
N ARG A 45 -2.71 0.18 -6.40
CA ARG A 45 -1.89 -1.04 -6.32
C ARG A 45 -0.46 -0.78 -5.89
N LEU A 46 0.06 0.43 -6.07
CA LEU A 46 1.39 0.80 -5.60
C LEU A 46 1.36 0.95 -4.08
N ASP A 47 2.43 0.50 -3.41
CA ASP A 47 2.56 0.63 -1.96
C ASP A 47 3.48 1.82 -1.62
N ASP A 48 4.79 1.58 -1.63
CA ASP A 48 5.82 2.55 -1.32
C ASP A 48 7.09 2.28 -2.14
N ILE A 49 8.05 3.19 -2.05
CA ILE A 49 9.39 3.02 -2.61
C ILE A 49 10.38 2.77 -1.47
N MET A 50 10.86 1.54 -1.38
CA MET A 50 11.94 1.18 -0.48
C MET A 50 13.28 1.37 -1.20
N VAL A 51 14.26 1.99 -0.55
CA VAL A 51 15.63 2.10 -1.08
C VAL A 51 16.57 1.26 -0.23
N SER A 52 17.43 0.50 -0.90
CA SER A 52 18.50 -0.26 -0.25
C SER A 52 19.87 0.26 -0.66
N TYR A 53 20.79 0.28 0.31
CA TYR A 53 22.22 0.46 0.10
C TYR A 53 22.97 -0.79 0.58
N ALA A 54 23.96 -1.25 -0.19
CA ALA A 54 24.76 -2.40 0.18
C ALA A 54 26.20 -2.30 -0.36
N PRO A 55 27.24 -2.36 0.49
CA PRO A 55 28.61 -2.58 0.04
C PRO A 55 28.81 -4.02 -0.50
N PRO A 56 30.00 -4.42 -0.98
CA PRO A 56 30.19 -5.68 -1.67
C PRO A 56 29.83 -6.88 -0.78
N GLY A 57 29.15 -7.85 -1.38
CA GLY A 57 28.63 -9.03 -0.67
C GLY A 57 27.37 -8.76 0.15
N GLY A 58 26.91 -7.51 0.26
CA GLY A 58 25.67 -7.16 0.94
C GLY A 58 24.44 -7.77 0.26
N SER A 59 23.60 -8.44 1.05
CA SER A 59 22.41 -9.18 0.61
C SER A 59 21.45 -9.37 1.78
N VAL A 60 20.16 -9.53 1.49
CA VAL A 60 19.14 -9.97 2.45
C VAL A 60 18.92 -11.49 2.43
N GLY A 61 19.68 -12.21 1.60
CA GLY A 61 19.55 -13.63 1.36
C GLY A 61 18.48 -13.98 0.32
N PRO A 62 18.41 -15.26 -0.11
CA PRO A 62 17.36 -15.72 -1.01
C PRO A 62 15.99 -15.73 -0.32
N HIS A 63 14.99 -15.10 -0.92
CA HIS A 63 13.65 -14.96 -0.34
C HIS A 63 12.56 -14.89 -1.42
N ILE A 64 11.31 -14.83 -0.96
CA ILE A 64 10.13 -14.61 -1.80
C ILE A 64 9.31 -13.45 -1.21
N ASP A 65 8.71 -12.66 -2.07
CA ASP A 65 7.68 -11.69 -1.71
C ASP A 65 6.30 -12.16 -2.16
N GLN A 66 5.25 -11.69 -1.49
CA GLN A 66 3.85 -11.98 -1.85
C GLN A 66 3.20 -10.84 -2.65
N TYR A 67 4.01 -9.91 -3.12
CA TYR A 67 3.61 -8.75 -3.91
C TYR A 67 4.48 -8.65 -5.16
N ASP A 68 3.99 -7.91 -6.15
CA ASP A 68 4.77 -7.53 -7.31
C ASP A 68 5.83 -6.50 -6.89
N VAL A 69 6.99 -6.48 -7.54
CA VAL A 69 8.02 -5.46 -7.29
C VAL A 69 8.81 -5.15 -8.56
N PHE A 70 9.12 -3.88 -8.77
CA PHE A 70 10.14 -3.45 -9.73
C PHE A 70 11.41 -3.06 -8.97
N LEU A 71 12.53 -3.71 -9.33
CA LEU A 71 13.85 -3.49 -8.76
C LEU A 71 14.67 -2.69 -9.77
N LEU A 72 14.74 -1.37 -9.56
CA LEU A 72 15.53 -0.46 -10.36
C LEU A 72 16.94 -0.33 -9.75
N GLN A 73 17.97 -0.63 -10.54
CA GLN A 73 19.34 -0.41 -10.12
C GLN A 73 19.68 1.07 -10.28
N ALA A 74 19.91 1.77 -9.17
CA ALA A 74 20.14 3.22 -9.15
C ALA A 74 21.63 3.58 -9.20
N SER A 75 22.45 2.84 -8.46
CA SER A 75 23.91 3.03 -8.40
C SER A 75 24.62 1.69 -8.23
N GLY A 76 25.89 1.59 -8.64
CA GLY A 76 26.67 0.37 -8.52
C GLY A 76 26.12 -0.81 -9.34
N HIS A 77 26.58 -2.03 -9.04
CA HIS A 77 26.11 -3.25 -9.72
C HIS A 77 25.59 -4.29 -8.71
N ARG A 78 24.50 -4.97 -9.08
CA ARG A 78 23.91 -6.05 -8.27
C ARG A 78 23.72 -7.30 -9.12
N ARG A 79 24.23 -8.43 -8.62
CA ARG A 79 23.95 -9.74 -9.22
C ARG A 79 22.61 -10.23 -8.71
N TRP A 80 21.69 -10.48 -9.63
CA TRP A 80 20.36 -11.02 -9.35
C TRP A 80 20.26 -12.44 -9.90
N GLN A 81 19.77 -13.34 -9.05
CA GLN A 81 19.51 -14.74 -9.39
C GLN A 81 18.06 -15.06 -9.06
N LEU A 82 17.37 -15.83 -9.91
CA LEU A 82 16.02 -16.32 -9.64
C LEU A 82 15.99 -17.82 -9.41
N GLY A 83 15.14 -18.26 -8.51
CA GLY A 83 14.90 -19.67 -8.20
C GLY A 83 13.51 -20.17 -8.60
N GLY A 84 12.88 -19.49 -9.56
CA GLY A 84 11.53 -19.77 -10.03
C GLY A 84 10.42 -19.48 -9.02
N LYS A 85 9.19 -19.86 -9.36
CA LYS A 85 8.01 -19.67 -8.52
C LYS A 85 7.96 -20.72 -7.40
N GLN A 86 7.86 -20.26 -6.16
CA GLN A 86 7.79 -21.08 -4.95
C GLN A 86 6.39 -20.99 -4.31
N PRO A 87 5.96 -22.02 -3.56
CA PRO A 87 4.75 -21.93 -2.76
C PRO A 87 4.96 -21.00 -1.56
N GLY A 88 3.88 -20.35 -1.08
CA GLY A 88 3.95 -19.40 0.05
C GLY A 88 4.41 -20.01 1.38
N ASN A 89 4.42 -21.33 1.51
CA ASN A 89 4.91 -22.07 2.67
C ASN A 89 6.28 -22.75 2.43
N ALA A 90 7.07 -22.23 1.49
CA ALA A 90 8.42 -22.73 1.23
C ALA A 90 9.26 -22.74 2.53
N PRO A 91 10.07 -23.80 2.78
CA PRO A 91 10.88 -23.89 3.98
C PRO A 91 11.85 -22.71 4.11
N ILE A 92 11.81 -22.04 5.26
CA ILE A 92 12.72 -20.95 5.62
C ILE A 92 13.64 -21.36 6.77
N ILE A 93 14.79 -20.69 6.85
CA ILE A 93 15.70 -20.80 7.99
C ILE A 93 14.96 -20.38 9.26
N GLN A 94 14.96 -21.27 10.25
CA GLN A 94 14.28 -21.05 11.54
C GLN A 94 15.19 -20.31 12.52
N GLY A 95 14.58 -19.52 13.41
CA GLY A 95 15.31 -18.85 14.50
C GLY A 95 16.00 -17.53 14.12
N ILE A 96 15.62 -16.94 12.98
CA ILE A 96 16.06 -15.61 12.54
C ILE A 96 14.83 -14.76 12.17
N ASP A 97 14.96 -13.43 12.25
CA ASP A 97 13.87 -12.50 11.93
C ASP A 97 13.62 -12.38 10.42
N LEU A 98 14.61 -12.72 9.59
CA LEU A 98 14.54 -12.64 8.13
C LEU A 98 13.94 -13.92 7.54
N ARG A 99 13.03 -13.77 6.56
CA ARG A 99 12.44 -14.90 5.82
C ARG A 99 13.35 -15.37 4.69
N ILE A 100 14.43 -16.07 5.06
CA ILE A 100 15.40 -16.61 4.11
C ILE A 100 15.05 -18.06 3.76
N LEU A 101 14.97 -18.38 2.47
CA LEU A 101 14.75 -19.74 1.98
C LEU A 101 15.87 -20.69 2.45
N GLN A 102 15.50 -21.88 2.92
CA GLN A 102 16.45 -22.90 3.36
C GLN A 102 17.30 -23.44 2.20
N SER A 103 16.73 -23.50 1.01
CA SER A 103 17.37 -23.95 -0.23
C SER A 103 17.01 -22.99 -1.36
N PHE A 104 17.99 -22.72 -2.22
CA PHE A 104 17.82 -21.87 -3.39
C PHE A 104 18.55 -22.49 -4.57
N GLU A 105 17.79 -22.96 -5.55
CA GLU A 105 18.31 -23.49 -6.81
C GLU A 105 18.04 -22.48 -7.91
N ILE A 106 19.08 -22.10 -8.64
CA ILE A 106 18.99 -21.07 -9.67
C ILE A 106 18.28 -21.68 -10.89
N GLU A 107 17.23 -21.01 -11.36
CA GLU A 107 16.56 -21.35 -12.60
C GLU A 107 17.51 -21.12 -13.79
N ALA A 108 17.45 -22.01 -14.79
CA ALA A 108 18.32 -21.91 -15.96
C ALA A 108 18.23 -20.51 -16.60
N ASP A 109 19.38 -19.98 -17.01
CA ASP A 109 19.52 -18.65 -17.63
C ASP A 109 19.02 -17.47 -16.78
N SER A 110 18.79 -17.67 -15.47
CA SER A 110 18.25 -16.67 -14.54
C SER A 110 19.30 -16.12 -13.56
N ASP A 111 20.40 -15.64 -14.12
CA ASP A 111 21.55 -15.08 -13.38
C ASP A 111 22.16 -13.91 -14.17
N TRP A 112 21.96 -12.69 -13.67
CA TRP A 112 22.35 -11.48 -14.36
C TRP A 112 23.02 -10.49 -13.40
N THR A 113 23.78 -9.56 -13.96
CA THR A 113 24.28 -8.39 -13.22
C THR A 113 23.61 -7.16 -13.79
N LEU A 114 22.83 -6.48 -12.95
CA LEU A 114 22.18 -5.22 -13.30
C LEU A 114 23.15 -4.07 -13.05
N ALA A 115 23.22 -3.16 -14.03
CA ALA A 115 23.94 -1.90 -13.98
C ALA A 115 22.94 -0.73 -13.78
N PRO A 116 23.39 0.49 -13.43
CA PRO A 116 22.50 1.62 -13.24
C PRO A 116 21.60 1.88 -14.44
N GLY A 117 20.29 1.98 -14.19
CA GLY A 117 19.24 2.11 -15.21
C GLY A 117 18.58 0.79 -15.63
N ASP A 118 19.18 -0.36 -15.32
CA ASP A 118 18.52 -1.65 -15.53
C ASP A 118 17.41 -1.87 -14.49
N MET A 119 16.37 -2.58 -14.91
CA MET A 119 15.19 -2.86 -14.08
C MET A 119 14.82 -4.34 -14.15
N LEU A 120 14.54 -4.94 -13.00
CA LEU A 120 14.03 -6.31 -12.87
C LEU A 120 12.62 -6.28 -12.27
N TYR A 121 11.65 -6.84 -12.99
CA TYR A 121 10.30 -7.05 -12.47
C TYR A 121 10.15 -8.46 -11.92
N LEU A 122 9.57 -8.59 -10.72
CA LEU A 122 9.28 -9.87 -10.08
C LEU A 122 7.80 -9.93 -9.68
N PRO A 123 7.04 -10.93 -10.16
CA PRO A 123 5.70 -11.18 -9.67
C PRO A 123 5.70 -11.97 -8.34
N PRO A 124 4.56 -12.02 -7.62
CA PRO A 124 4.44 -12.70 -6.33
C PRO A 124 4.90 -14.16 -6.36
N GLY A 125 5.63 -14.54 -5.30
CA GLY A 125 6.10 -15.89 -5.04
C GLY A 125 7.33 -16.30 -5.84
N TRP A 126 7.95 -15.39 -6.60
CA TRP A 126 9.20 -15.68 -7.30
C TRP A 126 10.40 -15.55 -6.36
N ALA A 127 11.14 -16.64 -6.22
CA ALA A 127 12.34 -16.67 -5.39
C ALA A 127 13.45 -15.88 -6.06
N HIS A 128 14.07 -14.99 -5.31
CA HIS A 128 15.12 -14.12 -5.83
C HIS A 128 16.22 -13.89 -4.80
N HIS A 129 17.43 -13.65 -5.31
CA HIS A 129 18.62 -13.42 -4.50
C HIS A 129 19.50 -12.35 -5.14
N GLY A 130 19.62 -11.20 -4.47
CA GLY A 130 20.36 -10.03 -4.94
C GLY A 130 21.60 -9.78 -4.11
N VAL A 131 22.78 -9.88 -4.72
CA VAL A 131 24.07 -9.66 -4.04
C VAL A 131 24.77 -8.46 -4.64
N SER A 132 25.09 -7.47 -3.79
CA SER A 132 25.88 -6.30 -4.20
C SER A 132 27.29 -6.72 -4.64
N GLN A 133 27.74 -6.16 -5.77
CA GLN A 133 29.08 -6.40 -6.31
C GLN A 133 30.03 -5.20 -6.16
N THR A 134 29.51 -4.03 -5.80
CA THR A 134 30.28 -2.77 -5.72
C THR A 134 30.09 -2.07 -4.38
N ASP A 135 30.92 -1.06 -4.12
CA ASP A 135 30.93 -0.32 -2.84
C ASP A 135 29.70 0.58 -2.66
N ASP A 136 29.09 1.01 -3.76
CA ASP A 136 28.04 2.03 -3.85
C ASP A 136 26.73 1.49 -4.46
N CYS A 137 26.41 0.22 -4.19
CA CYS A 137 25.25 -0.44 -4.79
C CYS A 137 23.94 0.03 -4.13
N MET A 138 23.11 0.73 -4.92
CA MET A 138 21.77 1.15 -4.52
C MET A 138 20.71 0.55 -5.42
N THR A 139 19.66 0.01 -4.81
CA THR A 139 18.50 -0.52 -5.51
C THR A 139 17.23 0.14 -4.97
N ILE A 140 16.44 0.68 -5.89
CA ILE A 140 15.13 1.27 -5.62
C ILE A 140 14.08 0.20 -5.92
N SER A 141 13.29 -0.15 -4.91
CA SER A 141 12.23 -1.15 -4.99
C SER A 141 10.88 -0.46 -4.98
N VAL A 142 10.20 -0.46 -6.12
CA VAL A 142 8.81 0.03 -6.25
C VAL A 142 7.87 -1.12 -5.91
N GLY A 143 7.34 -1.10 -4.69
CA GLY A 143 6.53 -2.17 -4.12
C GLY A 143 5.04 -2.05 -4.44
N PHE A 144 4.34 -3.18 -4.34
CA PHE A 144 2.90 -3.26 -4.58
C PHE A 144 2.20 -3.75 -3.32
N ARG A 145 0.95 -3.33 -3.15
CA ARG A 145 0.12 -3.80 -2.05
C ARG A 145 -0.87 -4.86 -2.50
N ALA A 146 -0.88 -5.99 -1.83
CA ALA A 146 -1.84 -7.06 -2.04
C ALA A 146 -2.31 -7.59 -0.69
N PRO A 147 -3.55 -7.31 -0.26
CA PRO A 147 -4.05 -7.86 1.01
C PRO A 147 -4.12 -9.38 0.91
N SER A 148 -3.74 -10.07 1.99
CA SER A 148 -3.85 -11.51 2.07
C SER A 148 -5.32 -11.95 2.24
N ALA A 149 -5.58 -13.26 2.10
CA ALA A 149 -6.92 -13.79 2.33
C ALA A 149 -7.39 -13.65 3.79
N ASP A 150 -6.48 -13.79 4.75
CA ASP A 150 -6.79 -13.59 6.17
C ASP A 150 -7.06 -12.11 6.48
N GLU A 151 -6.23 -11.19 5.99
CA GLU A 151 -6.46 -9.74 6.13
C GLU A 151 -7.80 -9.34 5.51
N ALA A 152 -8.11 -9.85 4.31
CA ALA A 152 -9.36 -9.56 3.63
C ALA A 152 -10.58 -10.04 4.42
N ILE A 153 -10.57 -11.28 4.92
CA ILE A 153 -11.70 -11.83 5.69
C ILE A 153 -11.84 -11.12 7.03
N THR A 154 -10.76 -10.92 7.78
CA THR A 154 -10.80 -10.31 9.10
C THR A 154 -11.25 -8.85 9.01
N SER A 155 -10.61 -8.04 8.17
CA SER A 155 -10.94 -6.62 8.05
C SER A 155 -12.34 -6.40 7.49
N TYR A 156 -12.79 -7.21 6.52
CA TYR A 156 -14.14 -7.06 5.98
C TYR A 156 -15.22 -7.48 6.99
N ALA A 157 -14.97 -8.54 7.77
CA ALA A 157 -15.88 -8.95 8.83
C ALA A 157 -16.03 -7.87 9.90
N ASP A 158 -14.93 -7.21 10.29
CA ASP A 158 -14.97 -6.09 11.23
C ASP A 158 -15.78 -4.91 10.65
N TYR A 159 -15.49 -4.51 9.41
CA TYR A 159 -16.20 -3.41 8.72
C TYR A 159 -17.71 -3.64 8.58
N VAL A 160 -18.13 -4.86 8.21
CA VAL A 160 -19.56 -5.20 8.12
C VAL A 160 -20.17 -5.28 9.51
N GLY A 161 -19.48 -5.92 10.46
CA GLY A 161 -19.94 -6.14 11.82
C GLY A 161 -20.31 -4.85 12.55
N GLU A 162 -19.54 -3.76 12.36
CA GLU A 162 -19.82 -2.44 12.95
C GLU A 162 -21.14 -1.80 12.47
N GLN A 163 -21.64 -2.22 11.30
CA GLN A 163 -22.85 -1.67 10.67
C GLN A 163 -24.07 -2.58 10.84
N MET A 164 -23.89 -3.79 11.37
CA MET A 164 -24.94 -4.78 11.47
C MET A 164 -25.94 -4.47 12.58
N SER A 165 -27.20 -4.86 12.34
CA SER A 165 -28.26 -4.75 13.32
C SER A 165 -28.28 -5.96 14.26
N ASP A 166 -28.41 -5.73 15.56
CA ASP A 166 -28.59 -6.75 16.60
C ASP A 166 -29.83 -7.65 16.41
N SER A 167 -30.74 -7.27 15.51
CA SER A 167 -31.96 -8.00 15.18
C SER A 167 -31.75 -9.12 14.16
N GLN A 168 -30.68 -9.09 13.35
CA GLN A 168 -30.36 -10.15 12.40
C GLN A 168 -29.74 -11.32 13.17
N ARG A 169 -30.43 -12.46 13.21
CA ARG A 169 -30.03 -13.62 14.01
C ARG A 169 -30.24 -14.91 13.25
N TYR A 170 -29.48 -15.93 13.63
CA TYR A 170 -29.77 -17.31 13.27
C TYR A 170 -31.24 -17.64 13.55
N SER A 171 -31.88 -18.31 12.60
CA SER A 171 -33.26 -18.75 12.69
C SER A 171 -33.36 -20.19 12.22
N ASP A 172 -34.10 -20.99 12.98
CA ASP A 172 -34.38 -22.40 12.78
C ASP A 172 -35.88 -22.65 12.55
N ALA A 173 -36.60 -21.63 12.09
CA ALA A 173 -38.02 -21.75 11.74
C ALA A 173 -38.22 -22.90 10.73
N GLY A 174 -39.02 -23.90 11.11
CA GLY A 174 -39.26 -25.10 10.31
C GLY A 174 -38.33 -26.28 10.60
N MET A 175 -37.48 -26.20 11.62
CA MET A 175 -36.65 -27.32 12.08
C MET A 175 -37.52 -28.49 12.58
N ALA A 176 -37.13 -29.71 12.21
CA ALA A 176 -37.76 -30.93 12.72
C ALA A 176 -37.35 -31.20 14.18
N PRO A 177 -38.13 -31.97 14.95
CA PRO A 177 -37.71 -32.41 16.28
C PRO A 177 -36.36 -33.14 16.22
N ALA A 178 -35.46 -32.82 17.16
CA ALA A 178 -34.15 -33.46 17.23
C ALA A 178 -34.28 -34.97 17.49
N GLU A 179 -33.51 -35.77 16.74
CA GLU A 179 -33.37 -37.20 17.01
C GLU A 179 -32.42 -37.43 18.20
N GLU A 180 -31.30 -36.70 18.24
CA GLU A 180 -30.31 -36.71 19.31
C GLU A 180 -30.10 -35.29 19.88
N VAL A 181 -30.34 -35.10 21.18
CA VAL A 181 -30.38 -33.76 21.81
C VAL A 181 -29.05 -32.99 21.74
N GLY A 182 -27.92 -33.71 21.64
CA GLY A 182 -26.59 -33.11 21.59
C GLY A 182 -26.03 -32.93 20.18
N GLU A 183 -26.76 -33.33 19.13
CA GLU A 183 -26.29 -33.26 17.76
C GLU A 183 -26.44 -31.86 17.19
N LEU A 184 -25.36 -31.33 16.60
CA LEU A 184 -25.42 -30.20 15.70
C LEU A 184 -25.54 -30.77 14.29
N ASP A 185 -26.78 -30.87 13.79
CA ASP A 185 -27.04 -31.52 12.50
C ASP A 185 -26.47 -30.72 11.31
N ASP A 186 -26.26 -31.42 10.19
CA ASP A 186 -25.75 -30.82 8.95
C ASP A 186 -26.63 -29.65 8.48
N ALA A 187 -27.93 -29.72 8.75
CA ALA A 187 -28.87 -28.67 8.37
C ALA A 187 -28.65 -27.37 9.17
N ALA A 188 -28.29 -27.46 10.45
CA ALA A 188 -27.97 -26.33 11.30
C ALA A 188 -26.65 -25.69 10.88
N VAL A 189 -25.64 -26.50 10.57
CA VAL A 189 -24.35 -26.02 10.02
C VAL A 189 -24.57 -25.30 8.70
N GLU A 190 -25.36 -25.88 7.78
CA GLU A 190 -25.64 -25.25 6.49
C GLU A 190 -26.48 -23.98 6.63
N ARG A 191 -27.47 -23.93 7.55
CA ARG A 191 -28.19 -22.69 7.87
C ARG A 191 -27.24 -21.59 8.34
N MET A 192 -26.29 -21.91 9.23
CA MET A 192 -25.30 -20.94 9.70
C MET A 192 -24.35 -20.50 8.57
N ARG A 193 -23.87 -21.43 7.73
CA ARG A 193 -23.04 -21.11 6.57
C ARG A 193 -23.76 -20.15 5.61
N GLN A 194 -25.03 -20.41 5.29
CA GLN A 194 -25.84 -19.53 4.44
C GLN A 194 -26.09 -18.17 5.10
N PHE A 195 -26.31 -18.13 6.42
CA PHE A 195 -26.41 -16.88 7.16
C PHE A 195 -25.13 -16.05 7.03
N ILE A 196 -23.95 -16.65 7.21
CA ILE A 196 -22.66 -15.97 7.04
C ILE A 196 -22.47 -15.50 5.58
N LEU A 197 -22.76 -16.34 4.59
CA LEU A 197 -22.59 -15.94 3.19
C LEU A 197 -23.53 -14.81 2.79
N SER A 198 -24.80 -14.88 3.19
CA SER A 198 -25.80 -13.84 2.88
C SER A 198 -25.49 -12.49 3.54
N THR A 199 -24.71 -12.50 4.62
CA THR A 199 -24.29 -11.28 5.32
C THR A 199 -23.01 -10.67 4.73
N LEU A 200 -22.13 -11.49 4.16
CA LEU A 200 -20.88 -11.04 3.53
C LEU A 200 -21.04 -10.71 2.04
N ASP A 201 -22.00 -11.32 1.34
CA ASP A 201 -22.19 -11.19 -0.12
C ASP A 201 -22.98 -9.92 -0.50
N ASN A 202 -22.36 -8.74 -0.27
CA ASN A 202 -22.87 -7.46 -0.73
C ASN A 202 -21.79 -6.71 -1.56
N PRO A 203 -21.89 -6.72 -2.90
CA PRO A 203 -20.88 -6.11 -3.77
C PRO A 203 -20.65 -4.61 -3.54
N GLU A 204 -21.66 -3.85 -3.11
CA GLU A 204 -21.52 -2.42 -2.81
C GLU A 204 -20.69 -2.21 -1.55
N GLN A 205 -20.95 -3.00 -0.50
CA GLN A 205 -20.18 -2.95 0.75
C GLN A 205 -18.75 -3.45 0.55
N VAL A 206 -18.54 -4.52 -0.23
CA VAL A 206 -17.19 -4.98 -0.60
C VAL A 206 -16.43 -3.87 -1.32
N ALA A 207 -17.07 -3.16 -2.25
CA ALA A 207 -16.40 -2.08 -2.98
C ALA A 207 -16.05 -0.88 -2.08
N GLN A 208 -16.94 -0.51 -1.16
CA GLN A 208 -16.67 0.54 -0.17
C GLN A 208 -15.52 0.15 0.76
N TRP A 209 -15.57 -1.05 1.33
CA TRP A 209 -14.49 -1.58 2.17
C TRP A 209 -13.16 -1.67 1.42
N PHE A 210 -13.17 -2.22 0.20
CA PHE A 210 -11.95 -2.42 -0.56
C PHE A 210 -11.27 -1.09 -0.93
N GLY A 211 -12.05 -0.08 -1.33
CA GLY A 211 -11.51 1.26 -1.59
C GLY A 211 -10.84 1.87 -0.35
N ARG A 212 -11.47 1.72 0.83
CA ARG A 212 -10.91 2.16 2.12
C ARG A 212 -9.62 1.41 2.46
N VAL A 213 -9.64 0.07 2.48
CA VAL A 213 -8.45 -0.73 2.79
C VAL A 213 -7.30 -0.42 1.85
N MET A 214 -7.56 -0.31 0.54
CA MET A 214 -6.52 -0.04 -0.46
C MET A 214 -5.99 1.40 -0.45
N THR A 215 -6.64 2.32 0.25
CA THR A 215 -6.15 3.69 0.47
C THR A 215 -5.65 3.93 1.89
N GLN A 216 -5.90 3.03 2.84
CA GLN A 216 -5.36 3.15 4.20
C GLN A 216 -3.83 3.36 4.17
N PRO A 217 -3.29 4.41 4.82
CA PRO A 217 -1.86 4.64 4.94
C PRO A 217 -1.21 3.54 5.76
N LYS A 218 -0.02 3.13 5.33
CA LYS A 218 0.78 2.09 6.00
C LYS A 218 1.53 2.65 7.22
N TYR A 219 1.87 3.93 7.20
CA TYR A 219 2.60 4.64 8.25
C TYR A 219 1.72 5.76 8.81
N ILE A 220 1.01 5.45 9.88
CA ILE A 220 -0.05 6.32 10.44
C ILE A 220 0.48 7.69 10.86
N ASP A 221 1.74 7.77 11.29
CA ASP A 221 2.34 9.01 11.79
C ASP A 221 2.67 10.03 10.69
N GLN A 222 2.43 9.72 9.41
CA GLN A 222 2.79 10.58 8.28
C GLN A 222 1.61 11.38 7.72
N VAL A 223 0.38 10.90 7.88
CA VAL A 223 -0.82 11.67 7.52
C VAL A 223 -1.29 12.39 8.79
N VAL A 224 -0.80 13.62 8.96
CA VAL A 224 -1.01 14.40 10.18
C VAL A 224 -2.00 15.53 9.90
N PRO A 225 -3.12 15.60 10.64
CA PRO A 225 -4.06 16.71 10.56
C PRO A 225 -3.39 18.06 10.84
N LEU A 226 -3.83 19.10 10.16
CA LEU A 226 -3.35 20.46 10.41
C LEU A 226 -3.65 20.88 11.85
N GLU A 227 -2.65 21.47 12.53
CA GLU A 227 -2.83 22.01 13.89
C GLU A 227 -3.86 23.15 13.91
N GLU A 228 -3.79 24.03 12.92
CA GLU A 228 -4.75 25.11 12.69
C GLU A 228 -5.59 24.79 11.44
N PRO A 229 -6.89 24.47 11.60
CA PRO A 229 -7.73 24.13 10.47
C PRO A 229 -7.86 25.29 9.48
N MET A 230 -7.64 24.97 8.20
CA MET A 230 -7.90 25.85 7.07
C MET A 230 -9.42 26.03 6.88
N SER A 231 -9.84 27.26 6.57
CA SER A 231 -11.21 27.55 6.14
C SER A 231 -11.35 27.51 4.62
N GLU A 232 -12.57 27.31 4.11
CA GLU A 232 -12.83 27.37 2.66
C GLU A 232 -12.46 28.72 2.05
N ALA A 233 -12.54 29.81 2.81
CA ALA A 233 -12.17 31.14 2.33
C ALA A 233 -10.65 31.28 2.16
N ASP A 234 -9.87 30.70 3.09
CA ASP A 234 -8.41 30.71 3.03
C ASP A 234 -7.89 29.83 1.89
N LEU A 235 -8.48 28.64 1.71
CA LEU A 235 -8.22 27.76 0.56
C LEU A 235 -8.40 28.51 -0.77
N VAL A 236 -9.53 29.20 -0.92
CA VAL A 236 -9.82 29.96 -2.15
C VAL A 236 -8.81 31.07 -2.35
N ALA A 237 -8.42 31.78 -1.28
CA ALA A 237 -7.42 32.84 -1.38
C ALA A 237 -6.05 32.30 -1.84
N GLN A 238 -5.55 31.21 -1.25
CA GLN A 238 -4.24 30.65 -1.61
C GLN A 238 -4.19 30.16 -3.07
N LEU A 239 -5.22 29.45 -3.53
CA LEU A 239 -5.29 29.01 -4.93
C LEU A 239 -5.37 30.19 -5.91
N GLN A 240 -6.06 31.27 -5.54
CA GLN A 240 -6.15 32.49 -6.37
C GLN A 240 -4.86 33.31 -6.38
N ASP A 241 -4.04 33.19 -5.33
CA ASP A 241 -2.69 33.75 -5.30
C ASP A 241 -1.69 32.93 -6.14
N GLY A 242 -2.14 31.80 -6.71
CA GLY A 242 -1.40 30.97 -7.66
C GLY A 242 -0.60 29.84 -7.02
N GLU A 243 -0.79 29.57 -5.72
CA GLU A 243 -0.14 28.46 -5.02
C GLU A 243 -0.81 27.13 -5.41
N PRO A 244 -0.08 26.17 -5.99
CA PRO A 244 -0.64 24.86 -6.31
C PRO A 244 -0.85 23.99 -5.07
N LEU A 245 -1.90 23.19 -5.12
CA LEU A 245 -2.21 22.17 -4.13
C LEU A 245 -1.73 20.79 -4.60
N PHE A 246 -1.13 20.03 -3.68
CA PHE A 246 -0.52 18.72 -3.94
C PHE A 246 -1.15 17.62 -3.08
N HIS A 247 -0.95 16.38 -3.49
CA HIS A 247 -1.11 15.23 -2.59
C HIS A 247 0.05 15.25 -1.60
N MET A 248 -0.26 15.10 -0.31
CA MET A 248 0.80 15.01 0.69
C MET A 248 1.54 13.67 0.56
N PRO A 249 2.86 13.64 0.82
CA PRO A 249 3.62 12.40 0.75
C PRO A 249 3.01 11.31 1.65
N GLY A 250 2.80 10.12 1.08
CA GLY A 250 2.19 8.98 1.76
C GLY A 250 0.67 8.94 1.77
N SER A 251 -0.02 10.00 1.34
CA SER A 251 -1.46 9.95 1.12
C SER A 251 -1.83 9.20 -0.14
N ARG A 252 -2.96 8.49 -0.08
CA ARG A 252 -3.39 7.56 -1.12
C ARG A 252 -4.81 7.86 -1.55
N PHE A 253 -4.97 8.03 -2.85
CA PHE A 253 -6.24 8.35 -3.47
C PHE A 253 -6.67 7.24 -4.42
N ALA A 254 -7.95 6.91 -4.39
CA ALA A 254 -8.61 6.05 -5.37
C ALA A 254 -10.05 6.52 -5.54
N TRP A 255 -10.71 6.14 -6.63
CA TRP A 255 -12.13 6.42 -6.79
C TRP A 255 -12.85 5.26 -7.46
N ARG A 256 -14.15 5.17 -7.22
CA ARG A 256 -15.04 4.23 -7.89
C ARG A 256 -16.40 4.87 -8.16
N SER A 257 -16.90 4.69 -9.37
CA SER A 257 -18.27 5.01 -9.75
C SER A 257 -19.08 3.74 -9.97
N ASP A 258 -20.32 3.73 -9.48
CA ASP A 258 -21.30 2.70 -9.79
C ASP A 258 -22.72 3.29 -9.89
N ALA A 259 -23.75 2.44 -9.87
CA ALA A 259 -25.14 2.88 -9.96
C ALA A 259 -25.62 3.69 -8.75
N SER A 260 -24.95 3.59 -7.60
CA SER A 260 -25.26 4.31 -6.36
C SER A 260 -24.62 5.70 -6.30
N GLY A 261 -23.57 5.94 -7.10
CA GLY A 261 -22.87 7.21 -7.20
C GLY A 261 -21.35 7.03 -7.33
N THR A 262 -20.61 8.11 -7.08
CA THR A 262 -19.14 8.08 -7.05
C THR A 262 -18.63 8.29 -5.63
N THR A 263 -17.66 7.46 -5.23
CA THR A 263 -16.92 7.61 -3.98
C THR A 263 -15.45 7.85 -4.31
N LEU A 264 -14.88 8.91 -3.73
CA LEU A 264 -13.45 9.11 -3.61
C LEU A 264 -13.00 8.46 -2.29
N PHE A 265 -11.99 7.61 -2.36
CA PHE A 265 -11.34 7.03 -1.20
C PHE A 265 -10.02 7.75 -0.97
N VAL A 266 -9.82 8.25 0.26
CA VAL A 266 -8.59 8.93 0.66
C VAL A 266 -8.20 8.42 2.03
N ASP A 267 -6.99 7.89 2.14
CA ASP A 267 -6.38 7.52 3.42
C ASP A 267 -7.23 6.60 4.32
N GLY A 268 -8.07 5.74 3.73
CA GLY A 268 -8.96 4.83 4.47
C GLY A 268 -10.40 5.35 4.63
N ASP A 269 -10.65 6.61 4.26
CA ASP A 269 -11.96 7.22 4.27
C ASP A 269 -12.63 7.21 2.90
N GLY A 270 -13.96 7.33 2.88
CA GLY A 270 -14.78 7.34 1.68
C GLY A 270 -15.68 8.57 1.64
N HIS A 271 -15.58 9.34 0.56
CA HIS A 271 -16.26 10.62 0.36
C HIS A 271 -17.13 10.56 -0.90
N SER A 272 -18.45 10.69 -0.73
CA SER A 272 -19.36 10.81 -1.86
C SER A 272 -19.17 12.16 -2.55
N CYS A 273 -18.90 12.14 -3.86
CA CYS A 273 -18.70 13.35 -4.65
C CYS A 273 -19.08 13.13 -6.12
N SER A 274 -18.98 14.17 -6.94
CA SER A 274 -19.15 14.02 -8.39
C SER A 274 -18.00 13.23 -9.00
N GLU A 275 -18.25 12.51 -10.09
CA GLU A 275 -17.20 11.76 -10.80
C GLU A 275 -16.06 12.66 -11.29
N THR A 276 -16.40 13.88 -11.72
CA THR A 276 -15.41 14.89 -12.13
C THR A 276 -14.49 15.27 -10.97
N LEU A 277 -15.05 15.50 -9.79
CA LEU A 277 -14.25 15.84 -8.60
C LEU A 277 -13.39 14.67 -8.17
N ALA A 278 -13.95 13.46 -8.12
CA ALA A 278 -13.22 12.26 -7.72
C ALA A 278 -12.03 11.97 -8.64
N LYS A 279 -12.23 12.08 -9.96
CA LYS A 279 -11.15 11.92 -10.95
C LYS A 279 -10.07 12.98 -10.76
N ARG A 280 -10.45 14.25 -10.57
CA ARG A 280 -9.47 15.33 -10.42
C ARG A 280 -8.66 15.17 -9.15
N LEU A 281 -9.30 14.83 -8.03
CA LEU A 281 -8.64 14.65 -6.74
C LEU A 281 -7.77 13.38 -6.69
N ALA A 282 -8.11 12.34 -7.45
CA ALA A 282 -7.30 11.12 -7.51
C ALA A 282 -6.14 11.20 -8.53
N ASP A 283 -6.12 12.23 -9.37
CA ASP A 283 -5.01 12.52 -10.27
C ASP A 283 -3.90 13.25 -9.47
N PRO A 284 -2.65 12.73 -9.46
CA PRO A 284 -1.56 13.30 -8.66
C PRO A 284 -1.03 14.63 -9.21
N THR A 285 -1.48 15.06 -10.39
CA THR A 285 -1.04 16.33 -10.97
C THR A 285 -1.43 17.53 -10.09
N PRO A 286 -0.53 18.53 -9.91
CA PRO A 286 -0.78 19.70 -9.08
C PRO A 286 -2.07 20.42 -9.45
N MET A 287 -2.86 20.79 -8.44
CA MET A 287 -4.16 21.45 -8.58
C MET A 287 -4.02 22.96 -8.43
N TYR A 288 -4.62 23.73 -9.35
CA TYR A 288 -4.70 25.18 -9.27
C TYR A 288 -6.16 25.64 -9.15
N GLU A 289 -6.41 26.95 -9.25
CA GLU A 289 -7.72 27.55 -8.99
C GLU A 289 -8.89 26.95 -9.79
N GLU A 290 -8.65 26.34 -10.96
CA GLU A 290 -9.70 25.71 -11.77
C GLU A 290 -10.42 24.57 -11.04
N VAL A 291 -9.78 23.94 -10.05
CA VAL A 291 -10.43 22.89 -9.26
C VAL A 291 -11.64 23.43 -8.49
N LEU A 292 -11.64 24.72 -8.15
CA LEU A 292 -12.72 25.39 -7.41
C LEU A 292 -14.00 25.57 -8.24
N GLU A 293 -13.93 25.39 -9.57
CA GLU A 293 -15.09 25.41 -10.46
C GLU A 293 -15.93 24.13 -10.36
N ILE A 294 -15.35 23.06 -9.81
CA ILE A 294 -16.04 21.77 -9.66
C ILE A 294 -16.96 21.83 -8.43
N ASP A 295 -18.21 21.42 -8.61
CA ASP A 295 -19.20 21.42 -7.53
C ASP A 295 -18.76 20.53 -6.34
N GLY A 296 -18.91 21.06 -5.13
CA GLY A 296 -18.47 20.41 -3.89
C GLY A 296 -16.95 20.44 -3.62
N ALA A 297 -16.13 20.97 -4.53
CA ALA A 297 -14.67 20.95 -4.39
C ALA A 297 -14.17 21.66 -3.13
N LYS A 298 -14.67 22.87 -2.85
CA LYS A 298 -14.21 23.71 -1.71
C LYS A 298 -14.30 22.97 -0.38
N ALA A 299 -15.48 22.42 -0.08
CA ALA A 299 -15.73 21.72 1.17
C ALA A 299 -14.87 20.46 1.29
N LEU A 300 -14.82 19.63 0.23
CA LEU A 300 -14.06 18.38 0.25
C LEU A 300 -12.55 18.63 0.32
N ILE A 301 -12.01 19.54 -0.50
CA ILE A 301 -10.58 19.88 -0.48
C ILE A 301 -10.19 20.45 0.89
N THR A 302 -10.99 21.36 1.44
CA THR A 302 -10.72 21.90 2.79
C THR A 302 -10.69 20.80 3.84
N GLN A 303 -11.61 19.82 3.76
CA GLN A 303 -11.60 18.66 4.66
C GLN A 303 -10.31 17.83 4.49
N LEU A 304 -9.91 17.54 3.25
CA LEU A 304 -8.73 16.74 2.95
C LEU A 304 -7.42 17.45 3.33
N ILE A 305 -7.38 18.78 3.23
CA ILE A 305 -6.27 19.59 3.73
C ILE A 305 -6.19 19.48 5.25
N ASN A 306 -7.32 19.63 5.93
CA ASN A 306 -7.38 19.54 7.38
C ASN A 306 -7.07 18.15 7.93
N SER A 307 -7.28 17.08 7.16
CA SER A 307 -6.85 15.72 7.52
C SER A 307 -5.38 15.43 7.18
N GLY A 308 -4.67 16.34 6.52
CA GLY A 308 -3.28 16.17 6.10
C GLY A 308 -3.10 15.40 4.80
N SER A 309 -4.17 15.18 4.03
CA SER A 309 -4.12 14.40 2.77
C SER A 309 -3.75 15.24 1.55
N LEU A 310 -4.07 16.53 1.61
CA LEU A 310 -3.71 17.54 0.60
C LEU A 310 -2.98 18.69 1.30
N GLY A 311 -2.13 19.40 0.57
CA GLY A 311 -1.45 20.56 1.14
C GLY A 311 -0.73 21.40 0.10
N PHE A 312 -0.33 22.59 0.53
CA PHE A 312 0.49 23.51 -0.25
C PHE A 312 1.95 23.25 0.15
N MET A 313 2.79 22.87 -0.80
CA MET A 313 4.23 22.72 -0.56
C MET A 313 4.82 24.14 -0.50
N GLY A 314 5.28 24.57 0.66
CA GLY A 314 5.93 25.88 0.81
C GLY A 314 7.32 25.88 0.17
N GLU A 315 7.89 27.07 -0.11
CA GLU A 315 9.28 27.25 -0.60
C GLU A 315 10.38 26.67 0.33
N GLY A 316 10.03 25.95 1.40
CA GLY A 316 10.94 25.35 2.38
C GLY A 316 11.12 23.83 2.29
N ASP A 317 10.28 23.10 1.54
CA ASP A 317 10.31 21.63 1.51
C ASP A 317 11.19 21.05 0.38
N ASP A 318 11.79 21.90 -0.46
CA ASP A 318 12.75 21.49 -1.51
C ASP A 318 14.21 21.40 -1.01
N GLU A 319 14.50 21.82 0.23
CA GLU A 319 15.89 21.96 0.74
C GLU A 319 16.29 21.07 1.93
N GLU A 320 15.48 20.12 2.41
CA GLU A 320 15.90 19.15 3.46
C GLU A 320 16.08 17.71 2.97
#